data_AF-A0A350RJG6-F1
#
_entry.id   AF-A0A350RJG6-F1
#
_cell.length_a   1.000
_cell.length_b   1.000
_cell.length_c   1.000
_cell.angle_alpha   90.00
_cell.angle_beta   90.00
_cell.angle_gamma   90.00
#
_symmetry.space_group_name_H-M   'P 1'
#
loop_
_entity.id
_entity.type
_entity.pdbx_description
1 polymer ?
#
loop_
_entity_poly.entity_id
_entity_poly.type
_entity_poly.pdbx_seq_one_letter_code
_entity_poly.pdbx_strand_id
1 'polypeptide(L)' 'MKPFWEDDIEEIIDYMGEDHVIAGSDWPHMEGLDHPRDIFNKIDNIPSSVQSKILHDNASSLNQRIGG' A
#
# COMPACT_ATOMS: atom_id res chain seq x y z
N MET A 1 -5.17 13.75 9.67
CA MET A 1 -4.63 12.41 10.01
C MET A 1 -4.11 11.80 8.72
N LYS A 2 -2.99 11.08 8.73
CA LYS A 2 -2.52 10.28 7.58
C LYS A 2 -2.90 8.81 7.83
N PRO A 3 -3.19 8.00 6.79
CA PRO A 3 -3.51 6.60 6.99
C PRO A 3 -2.30 5.81 7.52
N PHE A 4 -2.55 4.84 8.39
CA PHE A 4 -1.58 3.90 8.98
C PHE A 4 -1.90 2.45 8.58
N TRP A 5 -0.95 1.53 8.80
CA TRP A 5 -1.12 0.10 8.49
C TRP A 5 -2.22 -0.58 9.35
N GLU A 6 -2.64 0.07 10.42
CA GLU A 6 -3.72 -0.36 11.31
C GLU A 6 -5.12 -0.02 10.77
N ASP A 7 -5.22 0.97 9.88
CA ASP A 7 -6.49 1.39 9.29
C ASP A 7 -7.04 0.34 8.32
N ASP A 8 -8.34 0.43 8.02
CA ASP A 8 -8.98 -0.44 7.04
C ASP A 8 -8.48 -0.09 5.63
N ILE A 9 -7.68 -1.00 5.07
CA ILE A 9 -7.06 -0.82 3.75
C ILE A 9 -8.12 -0.86 2.65
N GLU A 10 -9.20 -1.63 2.79
CA GLU A 10 -10.28 -1.69 1.81
C GLU A 10 -11.02 -0.36 1.73
N GLU A 11 -11.32 0.25 2.89
CA GLU A 11 -11.95 1.58 2.94
C GLU A 11 -11.05 2.66 2.32
N ILE A 12 -9.74 2.60 2.57
CA ILE A 12 -8.77 3.51 1.94
C ILE A 12 -8.78 3.36 0.42
N ILE A 13 -8.79 2.13 -0.08
CA ILE A 13 -8.87 1.85 -1.52
C ILE A 13 -10.17 2.38 -2.11
N ASP A 14 -11.29 2.19 -1.43
CA ASP A 14 -12.61 2.66 -1.88
C ASP A 14 -12.67 4.19 -2.02
N TYR A 15 -12.05 4.93 -1.10
CA TYR A 15 -12.01 6.39 -1.18
C TYR A 15 -10.96 6.95 -2.13
N MET A 16 -9.77 6.35 -2.16
CA MET A 16 -8.62 6.90 -2.90
C MET A 16 -8.52 6.36 -4.33
N GLY A 17 -9.10 5.20 -4.59
CA GLY A 17 -8.87 4.41 -5.80
C GLY A 17 -7.59 3.58 -5.69
N GLU A 18 -7.67 2.34 -6.19
CA GLU A 18 -6.57 1.36 -6.13
C GLU A 18 -5.26 1.81 -6.77
N ASP A 19 -5.29 2.75 -7.73
CA ASP A 19 -4.10 3.28 -8.41
C ASP A 19 -3.34 4.34 -7.60
N HIS A 20 -3.89 4.76 -6.46
CA HIS A 20 -3.34 5.84 -5.62
C HIS A 20 -2.85 5.37 -4.23
N VAL A 21 -2.88 4.06 -3.97
CA VAL A 21 -2.46 3.48 -2.68
C VAL A 21 -1.12 2.74 -2.84
N ILE A 22 -0.18 2.98 -1.93
CA ILE A 22 1.14 2.31 -1.92
C ILE A 22 1.41 1.79 -0.50
N ALA A 23 1.80 0.53 -0.38
CA ALA A 23 2.22 -0.05 0.90
C ALA A 23 3.55 0.56 1.37
N GLY A 24 3.58 1.08 2.60
CA GLY A 24 4.78 1.55 3.27
C GLY A 24 4.83 1.03 4.70
N SER A 25 5.88 0.29 5.06
CA SER A 25 5.99 -0.35 6.38
C SER A 25 6.45 0.60 7.48
N ASP A 26 7.08 1.72 7.11
CA ASP A 26 7.79 2.61 8.02
C ASP A 26 8.88 1.93 8.88
N TRP A 27 9.32 0.73 8.49
CA TRP A 27 10.43 0.03 9.16
C TRP A 27 11.75 0.76 8.92
N PRO A 28 12.64 0.92 9.93
CA PRO A 28 12.61 0.33 11.28
C PRO A 28 12.05 1.26 12.38
N HIS A 29 11.16 2.21 12.06
CA HIS A 29 10.59 3.08 13.09
C HIS A 29 9.68 2.30 14.04
N MET A 30 9.66 2.73 15.31
CA MET A 30 8.88 2.08 16.36
C MET A 30 7.36 2.13 16.16
N GLU A 31 6.88 3.05 15.31
CA GLU A 31 5.46 3.21 14.96
C GLU A 31 5.08 2.41 13.69
N GLY A 32 6.07 1.83 13.00
CA GLY A 32 5.88 1.04 11.79
C GLY A 32 5.57 -0.43 12.05
N LEU A 33 5.47 -1.20 10.97
CA LEU A 33 5.37 -2.66 11.04
C LEU A 33 6.71 -3.25 11.51
N ASP A 34 6.67 -4.10 12.54
CA ASP A 34 7.85 -4.81 13.06
C ASP A 34 8.48 -5.70 11.97
N HIS A 35 7.65 -6.34 11.14
CA HIS A 35 8.09 -7.03 9.93
C HIS A 35 7.36 -6.44 8.71
N PRO A 36 8.07 -5.85 7.73
CA PRO A 36 7.44 -5.29 6.53
C PRO A 36 6.53 -6.25 5.75
N ARG A 37 6.79 -7.57 5.86
CA ARG A 37 5.97 -8.61 5.23
C ARG A 37 4.62 -8.83 5.90
N ASP A 38 4.40 -8.34 7.11
CA ASP A 38 3.11 -8.51 7.79
C ASP A 38 1.98 -7.76 7.06
N ILE A 39 2.31 -6.86 6.14
CA ILE A 39 1.33 -6.24 5.22
C ILE A 39 0.54 -7.28 4.40
N PHE A 40 1.13 -8.45 4.08
CA PHE A 40 0.42 -9.50 3.33
C PHE A 40 -0.81 -10.01 4.09
N ASN A 41 -0.76 -10.05 5.42
CA ASN A 41 -1.90 -10.45 6.24
C ASN A 41 -3.00 -9.38 6.27
N LYS A 42 -2.66 -8.12 5.97
CA LYS A 42 -3.61 -7.00 5.98
C LYS A 42 -4.40 -6.84 4.69
N ILE A 43 -3.95 -7.49 3.63
CA ILE A 43 -4.53 -7.38 2.29
C ILE A 43 -4.99 -8.73 1.74
N ASP A 44 -5.09 -9.76 2.58
CA ASP A 44 -5.41 -11.13 2.16
C ASP A 44 -6.80 -11.26 1.51
N ASN A 45 -7.75 -10.42 1.91
CA ASN A 45 -9.11 -10.35 1.36
C ASN A 45 -9.22 -9.47 0.09
N ILE A 46 -8.18 -8.70 -0.23
CA ILE A 46 -8.16 -7.83 -1.41
C ILE A 46 -7.84 -8.67 -2.67
N PRO A 47 -8.49 -8.42 -3.83
CA PRO A 47 -8.19 -9.16 -5.05
C PRO A 47 -6.70 -9.07 -5.44
N SER A 48 -6.13 -10.19 -5.89
CA SER A 48 -4.69 -10.26 -6.23
C SER A 48 -4.23 -9.20 -7.24
N SER A 49 -5.08 -8.81 -8.19
CA SER A 49 -4.79 -7.72 -9.14
C SER A 49 -4.57 -6.38 -8.46
N VAL A 50 -5.30 -6.11 -7.37
CA VAL A 50 -5.19 -4.89 -6.56
C VAL A 50 -3.99 -4.98 -5.61
N GLN A 51 -3.73 -6.15 -5.04
CA GLN A 51 -2.54 -6.37 -4.22
C GLN A 51 -1.24 -6.07 -5.01
N SER A 52 -1.15 -6.51 -6.26
CA SER A 52 0.01 -6.21 -7.13
C SER A 52 0.24 -4.70 -7.33
N LYS A 53 -0.85 -3.93 -7.47
CA LYS A 53 -0.78 -2.47 -7.59
C LYS A 53 -0.20 -1.82 -6.34
N ILE A 54 -0.77 -2.16 -5.18
CA ILE A 54 -0.44 -1.55 -3.90
C ILE A 54 0.96 -1.93 -3.42
N LEU A 55 1.37 -3.18 -3.64
CA LEU A 55 2.68 -3.68 -3.21
C LEU A 55 3.83 -3.26 -4.13
N HIS A 56 3.56 -2.90 -5.39
CA HIS A 56 4.61 -2.66 -6.37
C HIS A 56 4.24 -1.66 -7.47
N ASP A 57 3.20 -1.93 -8.27
CA ASP A 57 3.05 -1.24 -9.56
C ASP A 57 2.80 0.26 -9.41
N ASN A 58 2.07 0.68 -8.37
CA ASN A 58 1.82 2.10 -8.11
C ASN A 58 3.10 2.83 -7.72
N ALA A 59 3.97 2.21 -6.91
CA ALA A 59 5.27 2.78 -6.56
C ALA A 59 6.21 2.83 -7.78
N SER A 60 6.18 1.80 -8.63
CA SER A 60 6.95 1.77 -9.88
C SER A 60 6.51 2.88 -10.83
N SER A 61 5.19 3.01 -11.05
CA SER A 61 4.57 4.04 -11.88
C SER A 61 4.87 5.46 -11.38
N LEU A 62 4.79 5.69 -10.07
CA LEU A 62 5.11 7.00 -9.45
C LEU A 62 6.56 7.45 -9.71
N ASN A 63 7.49 6.50 -9.86
CA ASN A 63 8.89 6.79 -10.14
C ASN A 63 9.20 6.96 -11.65
N GLN A 64 8.21 6.74 -12.52
CA GLN A 64 8.35 6.96 -13.95
C GLN A 64 7.95 8.39 -14.31
N ARG A 65 8.75 9.01 -15.17
CA ARG A 65 8.44 10.34 -15.69
C ARG A 65 7.51 10.19 -16.89
N ILE A 66 6.34 10.80 -16.84
CA ILE A 66 5.41 10.78 -17.97
C ILE A 66 6.04 11.60 -19.13
N GLY A 67 6.21 10.95 -20.29
CA GLY A 67 6.64 11.61 -21.55
C GLY A 67 8.14 11.64 -21.84
N GLY A 68 8.89 10.60 -21.45
CA GLY A 68 10.26 10.36 -21.93
C GLY A 68 10.28 9.67 -23.29
#